data_AF-A0A7C7CYB6-F1
#
_entry.id   AF-A0A7C7CYB6-F1
#
_cell.length_a   1.000
_cell.length_b   1.000
_cell.length_c   1.000
_cell.angle_alpha   90.00
_cell.angle_beta   90.00
_cell.angle_gamma   90.00
#
_symmetry.space_group_name_H-M   'P 1'
#
loop_
_entity.id
_entity.type
_entity.pdbx_description
1 polymer ?
#
loop_
_entity_poly.entity_id
_entity_poly.type
_entity_poly.pdbx_seq_one_letter_code
_entity_poly.pdbx_strand_id
1 'polypeptide(L)'
;MKYSQVTNCINGEQISGNGQMLEVFSPLNGQVISEVPLSSADVVDEAVTAARGAFPAWSALTLKERVQIFFRYRQLLEKYRTELVALVSEENGKTSAEAAAEVDKSIELTEFATSLPQLCAGEIEIVSRGVECRSERHPLGVVASISPFNFPNMVPNWTIPNALALGNTMILKPSEQVPLSANRIAEILAEAGLPKGVLNVVHGAQAAVEAICDHPGIDAVSFVGSTKVAKIVYQRATSNLKRALCLGGAKNHLIVLPDANEEMTASDVAASMTGCAGQRCMAASAMVAVGKVDAIIDRLCEETKKIIPGKNLGAIISQQAKERIEGYIAEAEAQGAKILVDGRDATVEGKENGYYVGR
;
A
#
# COMPACT_ATOMS: atom_id res chain seq x y z
N MET A 1 3.63 -21.10 14.23
CA MET A 1 3.66 -19.90 13.35
C MET A 1 4.90 -19.08 13.68
N LYS A 2 5.53 -18.44 12.68
CA LYS A 2 6.79 -17.67 12.86
C LYS A 2 6.57 -16.37 13.64
N TYR A 3 5.43 -15.73 13.44
CA TYR A 3 5.03 -14.51 14.14
C TYR A 3 3.87 -14.80 15.11
N SER A 4 3.72 -13.95 16.12
CA SER A 4 2.54 -13.96 16.97
C SER A 4 1.29 -13.65 16.15
N GLN A 5 0.14 -14.08 16.65
CA GLN A 5 -1.17 -13.70 16.12
C GLN A 5 -1.28 -12.17 16.04
N VAL A 6 -1.78 -11.67 14.92
CA VAL A 6 -2.03 -10.24 14.72
C VAL A 6 -3.23 -9.82 15.55
N THR A 7 -3.10 -8.66 16.17
CA THR A 7 -4.17 -7.97 16.91
C THR A 7 -4.42 -6.60 16.28
N ASN A 8 -5.60 -6.03 16.54
CA ASN A 8 -5.85 -4.62 16.27
C ASN A 8 -4.98 -3.77 17.20
N CYS A 9 -4.59 -2.58 16.75
CA CYS A 9 -3.91 -1.60 17.59
C CYS A 9 -4.85 -0.41 17.81
N ILE A 10 -5.50 -0.32 18.96
CA ILE A 10 -6.51 0.71 19.27
C ILE A 10 -6.11 1.41 20.56
N ASN A 11 -6.10 2.74 20.54
CA ASN A 11 -5.67 3.57 21.67
C ASN A 11 -4.28 3.20 22.22
N GLY A 12 -3.38 2.75 21.35
CA GLY A 12 -2.03 2.28 21.72
C GLY A 12 -1.99 0.95 22.47
N GLU A 13 -3.07 0.17 22.43
CA GLU A 13 -3.18 -1.15 23.03
C GLU A 13 -3.49 -2.21 21.97
N GLN A 14 -3.00 -3.42 22.20
CA GLN A 14 -3.25 -4.57 21.33
C GLN A 14 -4.59 -5.21 21.72
N ILE A 15 -5.58 -5.12 20.85
CA ILE A 15 -6.94 -5.63 21.07
C ILE A 15 -7.18 -6.82 20.13
N SER A 16 -7.57 -7.96 20.71
CA SER A 16 -8.01 -9.12 19.93
C SER A 16 -9.26 -8.75 19.13
N GLY A 17 -9.33 -9.18 17.88
CA GLY A 17 -10.58 -9.03 17.12
C GLY A 17 -11.67 -9.96 17.63
N ASN A 18 -12.92 -9.65 17.27
CA ASN A 18 -14.11 -10.39 17.70
C ASN A 18 -14.72 -11.27 16.60
N GLY A 19 -14.00 -11.44 15.48
CA GLY A 19 -14.45 -12.21 14.32
C GLY A 19 -13.58 -13.44 14.03
N GLN A 20 -13.82 -14.04 12.87
CA GLN A 20 -13.04 -15.18 12.38
C GLN A 20 -11.56 -14.79 12.19
N MET A 21 -10.66 -15.71 12.51
CA MET A 21 -9.24 -15.57 12.18
C MET A 21 -8.97 -16.06 10.74
N LEU A 22 -8.17 -15.32 10.01
CA LEU A 22 -7.67 -15.70 8.69
C LEU A 22 -6.17 -16.02 8.78
N GLU A 23 -5.75 -17.12 8.18
CA GLU A 23 -4.33 -17.46 8.07
C GLU A 23 -3.60 -16.45 7.16
N VAL A 24 -2.42 -16.04 7.61
CA VAL A 24 -1.49 -15.20 6.85
C VAL A 24 -0.38 -16.11 6.35
N PHE A 25 -0.22 -16.17 5.03
CA PHE A 25 0.77 -17.02 4.37
C PHE A 25 2.01 -16.22 3.99
N SER A 26 3.18 -16.84 4.05
CA SER A 26 4.35 -16.38 3.31
C SER A 26 4.24 -16.88 1.87
N PRO A 27 4.14 -15.97 0.89
CA PRO A 27 4.04 -16.38 -0.52
C PRO A 27 5.31 -17.07 -1.02
N LEU A 28 6.43 -16.89 -0.32
CA LEU A 28 7.73 -17.45 -0.69
C LEU A 28 7.74 -18.98 -0.60
N ASN A 29 6.96 -19.58 0.31
CA ASN A 29 7.01 -21.03 0.55
C ASN A 29 5.64 -21.64 0.89
N GLY A 30 4.56 -20.86 0.83
CA GLY A 30 3.20 -21.31 1.11
C GLY A 30 2.93 -21.66 2.58
N GLN A 31 3.83 -21.30 3.51
CA GLN A 31 3.65 -21.60 4.93
C GLN A 31 2.81 -20.53 5.64
N VAL A 32 2.00 -20.96 6.60
CA VAL A 32 1.28 -20.05 7.51
C VAL A 32 2.28 -19.42 8.48
N ILE A 33 2.43 -18.10 8.41
CA ILE A 33 3.37 -17.32 9.22
C ILE A 33 2.70 -16.62 10.41
N SER A 34 1.41 -16.34 10.33
CA SER A 34 0.58 -15.74 11.39
C SER A 34 -0.92 -15.95 11.10
N GLU A 35 -1.78 -15.36 11.92
CA GLU A 35 -3.21 -15.25 11.72
C GLU A 35 -3.66 -13.82 12.00
N VAL A 36 -4.70 -13.35 11.30
CA VAL A 36 -5.25 -11.99 11.44
C VAL A 36 -6.76 -12.01 11.69
N PRO A 37 -7.29 -11.20 12.62
CA PRO A 37 -8.71 -11.16 12.89
C PRO A 37 -9.48 -10.42 11.79
N LEU A 38 -10.63 -10.97 11.43
CA LEU A 38 -11.62 -10.29 10.61
C LEU A 38 -12.58 -9.51 11.50
N SER A 39 -12.16 -8.32 11.95
CA SER A 39 -12.93 -7.55 12.93
C SER A 39 -14.26 -7.03 12.36
N SER A 40 -15.25 -6.94 13.25
CA SER A 40 -16.60 -6.43 12.96
C SER A 40 -16.69 -4.90 13.03
N ALA A 41 -17.89 -4.36 12.78
CA ALA A 41 -18.18 -2.94 12.90
C ALA A 41 -17.97 -2.38 14.32
N ASP A 42 -18.20 -3.18 15.36
CA ASP A 42 -18.04 -2.73 16.76
C ASP A 42 -16.58 -2.35 17.06
N VAL A 43 -15.62 -3.12 16.53
CA VAL A 43 -14.18 -2.81 16.67
C VAL A 43 -13.81 -1.54 15.91
N VAL A 44 -14.48 -1.28 14.78
CA VAL A 44 -14.32 0.00 14.04
C VAL A 44 -14.87 1.16 14.89
N ASP A 45 -16.02 1.01 15.53
CA ASP A 45 -16.62 2.02 16.42
C ASP A 45 -15.71 2.31 17.64
N GLU A 46 -15.13 1.28 18.26
CA GLU A 46 -14.13 1.43 19.33
C GLU A 46 -12.91 2.25 18.85
N ALA A 47 -12.39 1.92 17.67
CA ALA A 47 -11.26 2.64 17.08
C ALA A 47 -11.61 4.10 16.76
N VAL A 48 -12.81 4.36 16.23
CA VAL A 48 -13.28 5.73 15.98
C VAL A 48 -13.47 6.49 17.29
N THR A 49 -14.01 5.85 18.32
CA THR A 49 -14.15 6.45 19.66
C THR A 49 -12.79 6.86 20.23
N ALA A 50 -11.78 6.00 20.13
CA ALA A 50 -10.41 6.32 20.52
C ALA A 50 -9.82 7.49 19.69
N ALA A 51 -10.01 7.47 18.37
CA ALA A 51 -9.55 8.53 17.47
C ALA A 51 -10.21 9.88 17.76
N ARG A 52 -11.52 9.90 18.05
CA ARG A 52 -12.25 11.11 18.45
C ARG A 52 -11.82 11.61 19.82
N GLY A 53 -11.53 10.72 20.77
CA GLY A 53 -11.01 11.07 22.09
C GLY A 53 -9.64 11.75 22.02
N ALA A 54 -8.75 11.27 21.13
CA ALA A 54 -7.42 11.84 20.94
C ALA A 54 -7.41 13.15 20.12
N PHE A 55 -8.42 13.35 19.26
CA PHE A 55 -8.44 14.46 18.29
C PHE A 55 -8.29 15.86 18.91
N PRO A 56 -9.04 16.27 19.96
CA PRO A 56 -8.97 17.64 20.48
C PRO A 56 -7.57 18.04 20.95
N ALA A 57 -6.89 17.15 21.68
CA ALA A 57 -5.53 17.41 22.16
C ALA A 57 -4.52 17.40 21.00
N TRP A 58 -4.68 16.48 20.04
CA TRP A 58 -3.78 16.36 18.90
C TRP A 58 -3.87 17.53 17.92
N SER A 59 -5.09 17.94 17.58
CA SER A 59 -5.33 19.06 16.66
C SER A 59 -4.89 20.41 17.25
N ALA A 60 -4.92 20.54 18.58
CA ALA A 60 -4.50 21.75 19.29
C ALA A 60 -2.98 21.97 19.29
N LEU A 61 -2.18 20.93 19.06
CA LEU A 61 -0.73 21.08 18.87
C LEU A 61 -0.45 21.97 17.65
N THR A 62 0.65 22.70 17.69
CA THR A 62 1.15 23.38 16.50
C THR A 62 1.60 22.37 15.46
N LEU A 63 1.54 22.75 14.17
CA LEU A 63 2.07 21.93 13.09
C LEU A 63 3.55 21.57 13.32
N LYS A 64 4.34 22.50 13.90
CA LYS A 64 5.75 22.29 14.26
C LYS A 64 5.93 21.19 15.30
N GLU A 65 5.09 21.13 16.34
CA GLU A 65 5.15 20.09 17.36
C GLU A 65 4.80 18.72 16.78
N ARG A 66 3.75 18.64 15.95
CA ARG A 66 3.36 17.37 15.30
C ARG A 66 4.45 16.82 14.39
N VAL A 67 5.13 17.66 13.60
CA VAL A 67 6.20 17.16 12.72
C VAL A 67 7.44 16.64 13.44
N GLN A 68 7.68 17.01 14.70
CA GLN A 68 8.79 16.43 15.48
C GLN A 68 8.64 14.92 15.68
N ILE A 69 7.41 14.41 15.73
CA ILE A 69 7.15 12.96 15.76
C ILE A 69 7.61 12.33 14.45
N PHE A 70 7.36 12.96 13.31
CA PHE A 70 7.76 12.44 12.00
C PHE A 70 9.28 12.53 11.74
N PHE A 71 9.97 13.51 12.30
CA PHE A 71 11.44 13.50 12.35
C PHE A 71 11.98 12.26 13.08
N ARG A 72 11.40 11.91 14.24
CA ARG A 72 11.80 10.70 15.00
C ARG A 72 11.39 9.42 14.28
N TYR A 73 10.17 9.37 13.75
CA TYR A 73 9.67 8.23 12.98
C TYR A 73 10.56 7.94 11.76
N ARG A 74 11.00 8.98 11.03
CA ARG A 74 11.97 8.84 9.93
C ARG A 74 13.27 8.18 10.40
N GLN A 75 13.84 8.63 11.51
CA GLN A 75 15.06 8.03 12.07
C GLN A 75 14.85 6.58 12.51
N LEU A 76 13.66 6.25 13.02
CA LEU A 76 13.34 4.88 13.41
C LEU A 76 13.09 3.97 12.19
N LEU A 77 12.50 4.48 11.12
CA LEU A 77 12.39 3.75 9.85
C LEU A 77 13.78 3.40 9.29
N GLU A 78 14.73 4.32 9.35
CA GLU A 78 16.13 4.05 8.98
C GLU A 78 16.79 3.01 9.89
N LYS A 79 16.61 3.16 11.21
CA LYS A 79 17.13 2.24 12.23
C LYS A 79 16.60 0.80 12.03
N TYR A 80 15.30 0.65 11.78
CA TYR A 80 14.64 -0.64 11.62
C TYR A 80 14.54 -1.09 10.16
N ARG A 81 15.22 -0.40 9.23
CA ARG A 81 15.11 -0.67 7.79
C ARG A 81 15.34 -2.14 7.44
N THR A 82 16.41 -2.75 7.95
CA THR A 82 16.74 -4.16 7.68
C THR A 82 15.62 -5.11 8.14
N GLU A 83 15.03 -4.83 9.30
CA GLU A 83 13.93 -5.61 9.87
C GLU A 83 12.65 -5.48 9.02
N LEU A 84 12.29 -4.24 8.66
CA LEU A 84 11.13 -3.94 7.82
C LEU A 84 11.26 -4.58 6.42
N VAL A 85 12.46 -4.54 5.83
CA VAL A 85 12.73 -5.20 4.53
C VAL A 85 12.50 -6.70 4.61
N ALA A 86 13.00 -7.35 5.67
CA ALA A 86 12.80 -8.77 5.87
C ALA A 86 11.31 -9.11 6.08
N LEU A 87 10.59 -8.28 6.86
CA LEU A 87 9.17 -8.47 7.13
C LEU A 87 8.33 -8.37 5.86
N VAL A 88 8.51 -7.28 5.09
CA VAL A 88 7.79 -7.05 3.83
C VAL A 88 8.09 -8.15 2.83
N SER A 89 9.35 -8.57 2.70
CA SER A 89 9.74 -9.65 1.79
C SER A 89 9.05 -10.97 2.15
N GLU A 90 8.99 -11.32 3.43
CA GLU A 90 8.35 -12.55 3.92
C GLU A 90 6.84 -12.56 3.71
N GLU A 91 6.12 -11.51 4.13
CA GLU A 91 4.65 -11.53 4.07
C GLU A 91 4.08 -11.19 2.69
N ASN A 92 4.78 -10.38 1.89
CA ASN A 92 4.30 -10.00 0.55
C ASN A 92 4.87 -10.89 -0.57
N GLY A 93 6.06 -11.46 -0.38
CA GLY A 93 6.74 -12.29 -1.37
C GLY A 93 7.69 -11.54 -2.32
N LYS A 94 7.82 -10.22 -2.20
CA LYS A 94 8.76 -9.44 -3.03
C LYS A 94 10.23 -9.72 -2.69
N THR A 95 11.12 -9.45 -3.64
CA THR A 95 12.55 -9.58 -3.42
C THR A 95 13.03 -8.59 -2.35
N SER A 96 14.15 -8.87 -1.68
CA SER A 96 14.70 -7.97 -0.67
C SER A 96 15.04 -6.58 -1.22
N ALA A 97 15.44 -6.48 -2.49
CA ALA A 97 15.71 -5.21 -3.14
C ALA A 97 14.43 -4.38 -3.37
N GLU A 98 13.33 -5.03 -3.75
CA GLU A 98 12.03 -4.37 -3.92
C GLU A 98 11.41 -3.96 -2.58
N ALA A 99 11.55 -4.80 -1.55
CA ALA A 99 11.16 -4.44 -0.18
C ALA A 99 11.98 -3.27 0.36
N ALA A 100 13.29 -3.25 0.10
CA ALA A 100 14.16 -2.12 0.42
C ALA A 100 13.69 -0.84 -0.24
N ALA A 101 13.42 -0.87 -1.55
CA ALA A 101 12.91 0.29 -2.27
C ALA A 101 11.56 0.78 -1.71
N GLU A 102 10.68 -0.13 -1.29
CA GLU A 102 9.41 0.23 -0.66
C GLU A 102 9.61 0.96 0.69
N VAL A 103 10.46 0.41 1.56
CA VAL A 103 10.76 1.03 2.86
C VAL A 103 11.43 2.40 2.68
N ASP A 104 12.32 2.52 1.69
CA ASP A 104 12.93 3.81 1.33
C ASP A 104 11.87 4.83 0.88
N LYS A 105 10.86 4.40 0.12
CA LYS A 105 9.72 5.28 -0.20
C LYS A 105 8.94 5.71 1.03
N SER A 106 8.70 4.84 2.00
CA SER A 106 8.09 5.23 3.29
C SER A 106 8.89 6.31 4.03
N ILE A 107 10.22 6.24 3.96
CA ILE A 107 11.12 7.27 4.51
C ILE A 107 10.93 8.59 3.76
N GLU A 108 10.98 8.59 2.43
CA GLU A 108 10.77 9.81 1.61
C GLU A 108 9.42 10.49 1.90
N LEU A 109 8.35 9.71 2.03
CA LEU A 109 7.01 10.21 2.35
C LEU A 109 6.95 10.85 3.74
N THR A 110 7.68 10.27 4.69
CA THR A 110 7.83 10.82 6.04
C THR A 110 8.63 12.12 6.00
N GLU A 111 9.71 12.19 5.21
CA GLU A 111 10.49 13.41 4.99
C GLU A 111 9.62 14.53 4.41
N PHE A 112 8.80 14.24 3.41
CA PHE A 112 7.84 15.21 2.89
C PHE A 112 6.91 15.76 3.98
N ALA A 113 6.37 14.91 4.85
CA ALA A 113 5.51 15.36 5.95
C ALA A 113 6.23 16.33 6.92
N THR A 114 7.56 16.18 7.10
CA THR A 114 8.33 17.12 7.93
C THR A 114 8.45 18.53 7.32
N SER A 115 8.25 18.66 6.00
CA SER A 115 8.29 19.94 5.28
C SER A 115 6.97 20.73 5.35
N LEU A 116 5.88 20.10 5.80
CA LEU A 116 4.54 20.70 5.83
C LEU A 116 4.43 22.06 6.55
N PRO A 117 5.18 22.38 7.63
CA PRO A 117 5.15 23.70 8.25
C PRO A 117 5.43 24.84 7.26
N GLN A 118 6.27 24.59 6.25
CA GLN A 118 6.59 25.58 5.23
C GLN A 118 5.58 25.59 4.07
N LEU A 119 4.95 24.45 3.78
CA LEU A 119 4.03 24.29 2.64
C LEU A 119 2.57 24.63 2.96
N CYS A 120 2.18 24.63 4.23
CA CYS A 120 0.80 24.80 4.67
C CYS A 120 0.55 26.15 5.35
N ALA A 121 1.39 27.15 5.09
CA ALA A 121 1.11 28.52 5.53
C ALA A 121 -0.19 29.02 4.91
N GLY A 122 -1.03 29.68 5.72
CA GLY A 122 -2.21 30.38 5.23
C GLY A 122 -1.84 31.60 4.40
N GLU A 123 -2.80 32.11 3.64
CA GLU A 123 -2.65 33.31 2.83
C GLU A 123 -3.41 34.47 3.47
N ILE A 124 -2.84 35.68 3.43
CA ILE A 124 -3.47 36.92 3.91
C ILE A 124 -3.38 37.96 2.82
N GLU A 125 -4.53 38.51 2.43
CA GLU A 125 -4.64 39.51 1.36
C GLU A 125 -5.42 40.73 1.83
N ILE A 126 -4.90 41.93 1.53
CA ILE A 126 -5.60 43.20 1.76
C ILE A 126 -6.41 43.53 0.51
N VAL A 127 -7.65 43.05 0.46
CA VAL A 127 -8.53 43.20 -0.71
C VAL A 127 -9.11 44.62 -0.86
N SER A 128 -9.11 45.40 0.21
CA SER A 128 -9.48 46.82 0.20
C SER A 128 -8.91 47.54 1.42
N ARG A 129 -8.98 48.88 1.42
CA ARG A 129 -8.50 49.70 2.55
C ARG A 129 -9.28 49.33 3.83
N GLY A 130 -8.57 48.73 4.78
CA GLY A 130 -9.15 48.29 6.06
C GLY A 130 -9.91 46.96 5.99
N VAL A 131 -9.80 46.22 4.88
CA VAL A 131 -10.43 44.90 4.70
C VAL A 131 -9.37 43.86 4.36
N GLU A 132 -9.27 42.84 5.19
CA GLU A 132 -8.36 41.72 5.05
C GLU A 132 -9.15 40.43 4.81
N CYS A 133 -8.65 39.57 3.92
CA CYS A 133 -9.14 38.22 3.70
C CYS A 133 -8.04 37.23 4.06
N ARG A 134 -8.41 36.16 4.77
CA ARG A 134 -7.50 35.06 5.15
C ARG A 134 -7.99 33.74 4.59
N SER A 135 -7.06 32.88 4.20
CA SER A 135 -7.29 31.48 3.87
C SER A 135 -6.48 30.60 4.81
N GLU A 136 -7.17 29.75 5.56
CA GLU A 136 -6.55 28.84 6.53
C GLU A 136 -7.03 27.40 6.27
N ARG A 137 -6.20 26.42 6.67
CA ARG A 137 -6.53 25.00 6.55
C ARG A 137 -6.55 24.37 7.94
N HIS A 138 -7.68 23.76 8.29
CA HIS A 138 -7.86 23.04 9.54
C HIS A 138 -7.96 21.53 9.27
N PRO A 139 -7.57 20.68 10.25
CA PRO A 139 -7.81 19.25 10.15
C PRO A 139 -9.31 18.95 10.02
N LEU A 140 -9.63 17.85 9.37
CA LEU A 140 -11.01 17.40 9.17
C LEU A 140 -11.60 16.79 10.45
N GLY A 141 -10.81 15.99 11.17
CA GLY A 141 -11.29 15.17 12.26
C GLY A 141 -10.68 13.78 12.23
N VAL A 142 -11.54 12.76 12.22
CA VAL A 142 -11.11 11.36 12.06
C VAL A 142 -11.15 10.99 10.59
N VAL A 143 -10.02 10.54 10.06
CA VAL A 143 -9.91 10.05 8.68
C VAL A 143 -9.63 8.55 8.66
N ALA A 144 -10.00 7.88 7.57
CA ALA A 144 -9.70 6.46 7.39
C ALA A 144 -8.86 6.22 6.15
N SER A 145 -7.97 5.24 6.22
CA SER A 145 -7.14 4.78 5.10
C SER A 145 -7.27 3.27 4.95
N ILE A 146 -7.67 2.82 3.76
CA ILE A 146 -7.81 1.40 3.40
C ILE A 146 -6.72 1.09 2.37
N SER A 147 -5.75 0.24 2.74
CA SER A 147 -4.56 -0.03 1.93
C SER A 147 -4.52 -1.45 1.33
N PRO A 148 -3.92 -1.62 0.13
CA PRO A 148 -3.86 -2.87 -0.60
C PRO A 148 -2.70 -3.75 -0.14
N PHE A 149 -2.63 -4.97 -0.66
CA PHE A 149 -1.59 -5.92 -0.29
C PHE A 149 -0.21 -5.62 -0.87
N ASN A 150 -0.13 -4.98 -2.04
CA ASN A 150 1.09 -4.97 -2.85
C ASN A 150 2.21 -4.08 -2.30
N PHE A 151 1.85 -3.10 -1.48
CA PHE A 151 2.76 -2.18 -0.83
C PHE A 151 2.32 -1.95 0.63
N PRO A 152 2.53 -2.97 1.50
CA PRO A 152 2.04 -2.95 2.87
C PRO A 152 2.74 -1.93 3.77
N ASN A 153 3.89 -1.40 3.35
CA ASN A 153 4.63 -0.38 4.08
C ASN A 153 4.46 1.01 3.44
N MET A 154 4.65 1.11 2.12
CA MET A 154 4.63 2.42 1.42
C MET A 154 3.23 3.02 1.34
N VAL A 155 2.18 2.26 1.00
CA VAL A 155 0.84 2.85 0.80
C VAL A 155 0.22 3.36 2.10
N PRO A 156 0.32 2.67 3.25
CA PRO A 156 -0.04 3.28 4.53
C PRO A 156 0.69 4.61 4.76
N ASN A 157 2.00 4.65 4.48
CA ASN A 157 2.83 5.86 4.60
C ASN A 157 2.54 6.95 3.54
N TRP A 158 1.75 6.69 2.49
CA TRP A 158 1.21 7.78 1.65
C TRP A 158 0.29 8.70 2.45
N THR A 159 -0.46 8.11 3.39
CA THR A 159 -1.50 8.82 4.14
C THR A 159 -1.11 9.14 5.57
N ILE A 160 -0.45 8.23 6.29
CA ILE A 160 -0.21 8.35 7.74
C ILE A 160 0.58 9.63 8.08
N PRO A 161 1.79 9.87 7.56
CA PRO A 161 2.59 11.02 7.97
C PRO A 161 1.89 12.34 7.68
N ASN A 162 1.31 12.47 6.48
CA ASN A 162 0.67 13.70 6.04
C ASN A 162 -0.63 13.99 6.80
N ALA A 163 -1.54 13.03 6.92
CA ALA A 163 -2.82 13.24 7.57
C ALA A 163 -2.67 13.55 9.07
N LEU A 164 -1.77 12.83 9.74
CA LEU A 164 -1.51 13.03 11.16
C LEU A 164 -0.74 14.34 11.40
N ALA A 165 0.28 14.67 10.60
CA ALA A 165 0.98 15.96 10.70
C ALA A 165 0.03 17.15 10.48
N LEU A 166 -0.97 17.03 9.61
CA LEU A 166 -2.01 18.04 9.40
C LEU A 166 -3.04 18.12 10.54
N GLY A 167 -2.93 17.27 11.57
CA GLY A 167 -3.72 17.35 12.80
C GLY A 167 -4.94 16.44 12.85
N ASN A 168 -5.09 15.52 11.89
CA ASN A 168 -6.15 14.51 11.92
C ASN A 168 -5.74 13.33 12.81
N THR A 169 -6.71 12.54 13.26
CA THR A 169 -6.50 11.18 13.77
C THR A 169 -6.94 10.17 12.71
N MET A 170 -6.38 8.96 12.73
CA MET A 170 -6.52 8.00 11.64
C MET A 170 -6.95 6.60 12.09
N ILE A 171 -7.87 6.01 11.32
CA ILE A 171 -8.13 4.57 11.30
C ILE A 171 -7.48 3.96 10.05
N LEU A 172 -6.52 3.05 10.22
CA LEU A 172 -5.89 2.29 9.15
C LEU A 172 -6.52 0.89 9.07
N LYS A 173 -7.01 0.51 7.89
CA LYS A 173 -7.45 -0.86 7.57
C LYS A 173 -6.53 -1.46 6.50
N PRO A 174 -5.45 -2.15 6.88
CA PRO A 174 -4.51 -2.72 5.93
C PRO A 174 -5.04 -4.03 5.32
N SER A 175 -4.51 -4.43 4.17
CA SER A 175 -4.84 -5.74 3.60
C SER A 175 -4.56 -6.87 4.59
N GLU A 176 -5.55 -7.73 4.77
CA GLU A 176 -5.50 -8.94 5.60
C GLU A 176 -4.47 -9.96 5.10
N GLN A 177 -3.96 -9.82 3.87
CA GLN A 177 -2.92 -10.70 3.33
C GLN A 177 -1.50 -10.33 3.84
N VAL A 178 -1.30 -9.08 4.27
CA VAL A 178 0.01 -8.52 4.67
C VAL A 178 -0.11 -7.61 5.92
N PRO A 179 -0.71 -8.12 7.01
CA PRO A 179 -1.08 -7.29 8.16
C PRO A 179 0.10 -6.97 9.09
N LEU A 180 1.22 -7.69 9.00
CA LEU A 180 2.32 -7.58 9.97
C LEU A 180 3.04 -6.24 9.85
N SER A 181 3.33 -5.78 8.63
CA SER A 181 3.95 -4.47 8.38
C SER A 181 3.15 -3.31 8.96
N ALA A 182 1.81 -3.38 8.91
CA ALA A 182 0.95 -2.30 9.42
C ALA A 182 1.02 -2.20 10.96
N ASN A 183 1.03 -3.34 11.66
CA ASN A 183 1.24 -3.34 13.11
C ASN A 183 2.64 -2.84 13.46
N ARG A 184 3.65 -3.24 12.69
CA ARG A 184 5.02 -2.76 12.92
C ARG A 184 5.16 -1.25 12.73
N ILE A 185 4.46 -0.68 11.75
CA ILE A 185 4.37 0.78 11.58
C ILE A 185 3.77 1.45 12.83
N ALA A 186 2.67 0.90 13.36
CA ALA A 186 2.02 1.46 14.55
C ALA A 186 2.94 1.43 15.79
N GLU A 187 3.69 0.34 15.99
CA GLU A 187 4.69 0.22 17.06
C GLU A 187 5.80 1.26 16.93
N ILE A 188 6.35 1.44 15.72
CA ILE A 188 7.42 2.41 15.48
C ILE A 188 6.91 3.85 15.67
N LEU A 189 5.67 4.16 15.29
CA LEU A 189 5.06 5.46 15.56
C LEU A 189 4.82 5.70 17.05
N ALA A 190 4.43 4.67 17.80
CA ALA A 190 4.35 4.76 19.25
C ALA A 190 5.74 5.03 19.88
N GLU A 191 6.80 4.35 19.42
CA GLU A 191 8.19 4.63 19.82
C GLU A 191 8.63 6.07 19.43
N ALA A 192 8.14 6.59 18.30
CA ALA A 192 8.36 7.99 17.89
C ALA A 192 7.61 9.01 18.76
N GLY A 193 6.78 8.56 19.71
CA GLY A 193 6.00 9.40 20.62
C GLY A 193 4.67 9.89 20.04
N LEU A 194 4.08 9.15 19.09
CA LEU A 194 2.72 9.42 18.64
C LEU A 194 1.75 9.16 19.81
N PRO A 195 0.86 10.11 20.16
CA PRO A 195 -0.08 9.91 21.25
C PRO A 195 -1.05 8.75 20.98
N LYS A 196 -1.46 8.08 22.05
CA LYS A 196 -2.47 7.02 22.01
C LYS A 196 -3.75 7.51 21.33
N GLY A 197 -4.32 6.68 20.47
CA GLY A 197 -5.55 6.96 19.73
C GLY A 197 -5.37 7.84 18.49
N VAL A 198 -4.21 8.46 18.26
CA VAL A 198 -3.99 9.27 17.05
C VAL A 198 -3.90 8.40 15.80
N LEU A 199 -3.29 7.23 15.88
CA LEU A 199 -3.38 6.17 14.89
C LEU A 199 -4.01 4.93 15.54
N ASN A 200 -4.98 4.34 14.86
CA ASN A 200 -5.57 3.06 15.22
C ASN A 200 -5.53 2.14 14.00
N VAL A 201 -5.11 0.89 14.17
CA VAL A 201 -5.07 -0.14 13.12
C VAL A 201 -6.16 -1.16 13.39
N VAL A 202 -7.12 -1.27 12.47
CA VAL A 202 -8.20 -2.25 12.53
C VAL A 202 -8.05 -3.22 11.37
N HIS A 203 -7.86 -4.50 11.67
CA HIS A 203 -7.82 -5.56 10.67
C HIS A 203 -9.23 -6.08 10.41
N GLY A 204 -9.49 -6.48 9.18
CA GLY A 204 -10.83 -6.88 8.75
C GLY A 204 -10.89 -7.08 7.25
N ALA A 205 -11.97 -7.66 6.74
CA ALA A 205 -12.24 -7.76 5.31
C ALA A 205 -13.29 -6.72 4.89
N GLN A 206 -14.24 -7.12 4.05
CA GLN A 206 -15.31 -6.26 3.54
C GLN A 206 -16.13 -5.60 4.66
N ALA A 207 -16.52 -6.33 5.71
CA ALA A 207 -17.33 -5.78 6.80
C ALA A 207 -16.70 -4.56 7.49
N ALA A 208 -15.38 -4.61 7.77
CA ALA A 208 -14.66 -3.48 8.36
C ALA A 208 -14.57 -2.29 7.40
N VAL A 209 -14.36 -2.54 6.10
CA VAL A 209 -14.35 -1.48 5.07
C VAL A 209 -15.71 -0.80 4.98
N GLU A 210 -16.79 -1.58 4.99
CA GLU A 210 -18.16 -1.08 4.94
C GLU A 210 -18.49 -0.26 6.19
N ALA A 211 -18.15 -0.77 7.38
CA ALA A 211 -18.28 -0.05 8.63
C ALA A 211 -17.55 1.30 8.59
N ILE A 212 -16.30 1.34 8.11
CA ILE A 212 -15.55 2.59 7.91
C ILE A 212 -16.28 3.58 6.99
N CYS A 213 -16.85 3.10 5.89
CA CYS A 213 -17.54 3.96 4.93
C CYS A 213 -18.84 4.55 5.49
N ASP A 214 -19.53 3.82 6.36
CA ASP A 214 -20.83 4.22 6.92
C ASP A 214 -20.70 4.95 8.26
N HIS A 215 -19.59 4.81 8.96
CA HIS A 215 -19.46 5.31 10.32
C HIS A 215 -19.63 6.84 10.38
N PRO A 216 -20.59 7.39 11.16
CA PRO A 216 -20.86 8.82 11.18
C PRO A 216 -19.71 9.63 11.78
N GLY A 217 -18.87 9.00 12.60
CA GLY A 217 -17.70 9.62 13.22
C GLY A 217 -16.45 9.75 12.35
N ILE A 218 -16.48 9.33 11.07
CA ILE A 218 -15.37 9.43 10.11
C ILE A 218 -15.68 10.51 9.06
N ASP A 219 -14.77 11.44 8.84
CA ASP A 219 -14.96 12.64 8.01
C ASP A 219 -14.43 12.47 6.57
N ALA A 220 -13.41 11.62 6.37
CA ALA A 220 -12.86 11.33 5.05
C ALA A 220 -12.28 9.91 4.94
N VAL A 221 -12.33 9.36 3.73
CA VAL A 221 -11.84 8.01 3.41
C VAL A 221 -10.85 8.06 2.25
N SER A 222 -9.68 7.46 2.43
CA SER A 222 -8.73 7.14 1.37
C SER A 222 -8.74 5.65 1.11
N PHE A 223 -8.77 5.25 -0.16
CA PHE A 223 -8.72 3.85 -0.58
C PHE A 223 -7.74 3.67 -1.74
N VAL A 224 -6.95 2.61 -1.68
CA VAL A 224 -6.15 2.14 -2.81
C VAL A 224 -6.39 0.64 -2.98
N GLY A 225 -6.73 0.20 -4.20
CA GLY A 225 -6.98 -1.21 -4.48
C GLY A 225 -7.56 -1.43 -5.88
N SER A 226 -8.37 -2.49 -6.04
CA SER A 226 -8.99 -2.79 -7.33
C SER A 226 -10.04 -1.76 -7.73
N THR A 227 -10.22 -1.50 -9.03
CA THR A 227 -11.25 -0.56 -9.54
C THR A 227 -12.67 -0.95 -9.11
N LYS A 228 -12.97 -2.25 -9.04
CA LYS A 228 -14.28 -2.75 -8.58
C LYS A 228 -14.57 -2.28 -7.16
N VAL A 229 -13.60 -2.47 -6.25
CA VAL A 229 -13.76 -2.08 -4.84
C VAL A 229 -13.67 -0.57 -4.66
N ALA A 230 -12.79 0.11 -5.41
CA ALA A 230 -12.68 1.58 -5.39
C ALA A 230 -14.01 2.27 -5.69
N LYS A 231 -14.76 1.77 -6.70
CA LYS A 231 -16.10 2.30 -7.02
C LYS A 231 -17.08 2.12 -5.86
N ILE A 232 -17.10 0.94 -5.24
CA ILE A 232 -17.99 0.63 -4.10
C ILE A 232 -17.67 1.55 -2.91
N VAL A 233 -16.39 1.65 -2.54
CA VAL A 233 -15.94 2.50 -1.42
C VAL A 233 -16.25 3.97 -1.70
N TYR A 234 -15.95 4.46 -2.90
CA TYR A 234 -16.22 5.84 -3.27
C TYR A 234 -17.72 6.16 -3.19
N GLN A 235 -18.57 5.32 -3.77
CA GLN A 235 -20.03 5.50 -3.75
C GLN A 235 -20.58 5.46 -2.32
N ARG A 236 -20.17 4.47 -1.51
CA ARG A 236 -20.67 4.31 -0.14
C ARG A 236 -20.22 5.45 0.77
N ALA A 237 -18.94 5.84 0.72
CA ALA A 237 -18.42 6.95 1.52
C ALA A 237 -19.07 8.30 1.14
N THR A 238 -19.21 8.58 -0.17
CA THR A 238 -19.82 9.86 -0.63
C THR A 238 -21.33 9.90 -0.45
N SER A 239 -22.03 8.75 -0.46
CA SER A 239 -23.46 8.69 -0.08
C SER A 239 -23.68 9.09 1.39
N ASN A 240 -22.65 8.92 2.22
CA ASN A 240 -22.60 9.40 3.61
C ASN A 240 -21.95 10.79 3.73
N LEU A 241 -21.87 11.55 2.64
CA LEU A 241 -21.34 12.92 2.55
C LEU A 241 -19.86 13.09 2.96
N LYS A 242 -19.10 12.00 3.06
CA LYS A 242 -17.66 12.03 3.37
C LYS A 242 -16.86 12.48 2.16
N ARG A 243 -15.70 13.10 2.40
CA ARG A 243 -14.69 13.25 1.33
C ARG A 243 -14.09 11.88 1.04
N ALA A 244 -13.97 11.51 -0.23
CA ALA A 244 -13.41 10.23 -0.62
C ALA A 244 -12.35 10.39 -1.72
N LEU A 245 -11.21 9.72 -1.55
CA LEU A 245 -10.20 9.53 -2.58
C LEU A 245 -10.02 8.02 -2.78
N CYS A 246 -10.33 7.50 -3.97
CA CYS A 246 -10.26 6.07 -4.24
C CYS A 246 -9.47 5.80 -5.51
N LEU A 247 -8.30 5.17 -5.37
CA LEU A 247 -7.42 4.80 -6.47
C LEU A 247 -7.68 3.34 -6.86
N GLY A 248 -7.93 3.12 -8.15
CA GLY A 248 -8.26 1.81 -8.72
C GLY A 248 -7.07 1.07 -9.35
N GLY A 249 -7.39 0.02 -10.08
CA GLY A 249 -6.44 -0.74 -10.89
C GLY A 249 -6.07 -0.04 -12.20
N ALA A 250 -5.10 -0.61 -12.91
CA ALA A 250 -4.52 -0.02 -14.10
C ALA A 250 -4.17 -1.07 -15.16
N LYS A 251 -3.99 -0.60 -16.39
CA LYS A 251 -3.38 -1.34 -17.50
C LYS A 251 -2.45 -0.38 -18.24
N ASN A 252 -1.23 -0.21 -17.73
CA ASN A 252 -0.31 0.78 -18.29
C ASN A 252 0.26 0.29 -19.63
N HIS A 253 0.29 1.20 -20.61
CA HIS A 253 0.77 0.95 -21.97
C HIS A 253 2.10 1.68 -22.18
N LEU A 254 3.08 1.00 -22.77
CA LEU A 254 4.30 1.60 -23.30
C LEU A 254 4.23 1.60 -24.83
N ILE A 255 4.37 2.77 -25.46
CA ILE A 255 4.36 2.88 -26.93
C ILE A 255 5.81 2.85 -27.41
N VAL A 256 6.12 1.90 -28.29
CA VAL A 256 7.46 1.71 -28.85
C VAL A 256 7.45 2.06 -30.33
N LEU A 257 8.22 3.08 -30.68
CA LEU A 257 8.39 3.58 -32.04
C LEU A 257 9.66 2.99 -32.68
N PRO A 258 9.81 3.02 -34.02
CA PRO A 258 10.97 2.44 -34.71
C PRO A 258 12.32 3.10 -34.38
N ASP A 259 12.32 4.32 -33.85
CA ASP A 259 13.49 5.08 -33.44
C ASP A 259 13.86 4.91 -31.95
N ALA A 260 13.11 4.08 -31.22
CA ALA A 260 13.42 3.75 -29.84
C ALA A 260 14.76 3.02 -29.73
N ASN A 261 15.53 3.35 -28.70
CA ASN A 261 16.78 2.64 -28.42
C ASN A 261 16.48 1.19 -28.04
N GLU A 262 16.96 0.23 -28.83
CA GLU A 262 16.60 -1.18 -28.72
C GLU A 262 16.95 -1.78 -27.35
N GLU A 263 18.20 -1.63 -26.91
CA GLU A 263 18.69 -2.25 -25.68
C GLU A 263 18.01 -1.67 -24.43
N MET A 264 17.93 -0.33 -24.36
CA MET A 264 17.26 0.36 -23.26
C MET A 264 15.77 0.00 -23.21
N THR A 265 15.09 0.01 -24.35
CA THR A 265 13.65 -0.29 -24.42
C THR A 265 13.35 -1.71 -23.97
N ALA A 266 14.10 -2.70 -24.48
CA ALA A 266 13.93 -4.09 -24.09
C ALA A 266 14.13 -4.31 -22.59
N SER A 267 15.22 -3.75 -22.02
CA SER A 267 15.53 -3.85 -20.60
C SER A 267 14.46 -3.17 -19.73
N ASP A 268 14.05 -1.95 -20.07
CA ASP A 268 13.10 -1.18 -19.26
C ASP A 268 11.68 -1.76 -19.32
N VAL A 269 11.25 -2.27 -20.47
CA VAL A 269 9.96 -2.97 -20.60
C VAL A 269 9.97 -4.25 -19.75
N ALA A 270 11.04 -5.05 -19.83
CA ALA A 270 11.18 -6.26 -19.01
C ALA A 270 11.16 -5.93 -17.50
N ALA A 271 11.91 -4.91 -17.08
CA ALA A 271 11.94 -4.49 -15.68
C ALA A 271 10.59 -3.93 -15.20
N SER A 272 9.89 -3.17 -16.05
CA SER A 272 8.59 -2.58 -15.71
C SER A 272 7.49 -3.63 -15.53
N MET A 273 7.46 -4.66 -16.39
CA MET A 273 6.46 -5.73 -16.32
C MET A 273 6.71 -6.71 -15.17
N THR A 274 7.98 -6.99 -14.86
CA THR A 274 8.35 -8.03 -13.87
C THR A 274 8.67 -7.49 -12.48
N GLY A 275 8.94 -6.19 -12.33
CA GLY A 275 9.17 -5.57 -11.02
C GLY A 275 8.01 -5.82 -10.06
N CYS A 276 8.33 -6.32 -8.87
CA CYS A 276 7.41 -6.85 -7.86
C CYS A 276 6.47 -7.94 -8.39
N ALA A 277 6.98 -8.80 -9.28
CA ALA A 277 6.22 -9.82 -10.01
C ALA A 277 4.99 -9.25 -10.75
N GLY A 278 5.10 -8.01 -11.25
CA GLY A 278 4.03 -7.31 -11.95
C GLY A 278 2.87 -6.85 -11.05
N GLN A 279 2.94 -7.07 -9.73
CA GLN A 279 1.88 -6.72 -8.77
C GLN A 279 1.88 -5.22 -8.41
N ARG A 280 2.01 -4.34 -9.41
CA ARG A 280 2.08 -2.88 -9.24
C ARG A 280 1.00 -2.21 -10.09
N CYS A 281 0.29 -1.24 -9.53
CA CYS A 281 -0.62 -0.40 -10.31
C CYS A 281 0.11 0.41 -11.39
N MET A 282 1.42 0.60 -11.29
CA MET A 282 2.26 1.28 -12.28
C MET A 282 3.04 0.32 -13.19
N ALA A 283 2.86 -1.00 -13.08
CA ALA A 283 3.53 -1.95 -13.96
C ALA A 283 3.05 -1.78 -15.41
N ALA A 284 3.98 -1.74 -16.37
CA ALA A 284 3.64 -1.84 -17.78
C ALA A 284 3.13 -3.25 -18.06
N SER A 285 1.91 -3.32 -18.59
CA SER A 285 1.20 -4.59 -18.82
C SER A 285 0.78 -4.79 -20.27
N ALA A 286 1.10 -3.80 -21.12
CA ALA A 286 0.95 -3.83 -22.56
C ALA A 286 2.07 -2.98 -23.18
N MET A 287 2.67 -3.50 -24.25
CA MET A 287 3.56 -2.75 -25.13
C MET A 287 2.87 -2.61 -26.49
N VAL A 288 2.74 -1.38 -26.98
CA VAL A 288 2.16 -1.07 -28.29
C VAL A 288 3.30 -0.77 -29.25
N ALA A 289 3.64 -1.77 -30.05
CA ALA A 289 4.63 -1.68 -31.12
C ALA A 289 4.06 -0.90 -32.33
N VAL A 290 4.78 0.10 -32.80
CA VAL A 290 4.41 0.88 -33.99
C VAL A 290 5.47 0.69 -35.08
N GLY A 291 5.08 0.09 -36.20
CA GLY A 291 5.98 -0.14 -37.33
C GLY A 291 6.97 -1.28 -37.10
N LYS A 292 8.20 -1.13 -37.61
CA LYS A 292 9.22 -2.19 -37.60
C LYS A 292 10.01 -2.15 -36.29
N VAL A 293 9.61 -2.98 -35.32
CA VAL A 293 10.26 -3.07 -34.00
C VAL A 293 10.56 -4.51 -33.58
N ASP A 294 10.55 -5.46 -34.52
CA ASP A 294 10.76 -6.89 -34.24
C ASP A 294 12.07 -7.17 -33.49
N ALA A 295 13.15 -6.46 -33.83
CA ALA A 295 14.43 -6.57 -33.12
C ALA A 295 14.30 -6.23 -31.62
N ILE A 296 13.49 -5.22 -31.27
CA ILE A 296 13.21 -4.86 -29.87
C ILE A 296 12.41 -5.96 -29.18
N ILE A 297 11.47 -6.60 -29.88
CA ILE A 297 10.68 -7.72 -29.33
C ILE A 297 11.57 -8.94 -29.07
N ASP A 298 12.45 -9.27 -30.02
CA ASP A 298 13.41 -10.37 -29.85
C ASP A 298 14.35 -10.11 -28.68
N ARG A 299 14.89 -8.89 -28.59
CA ARG A 299 15.74 -8.47 -27.47
C ARG A 299 15.00 -8.49 -26.13
N LEU A 300 13.74 -8.06 -26.11
CA LEU A 300 12.88 -8.15 -24.93
C LEU A 300 12.72 -9.60 -24.47
N CYS A 301 12.55 -10.54 -25.39
CA CYS A 301 12.49 -11.96 -25.04
C CYS A 301 13.80 -12.46 -24.42
N GLU A 302 14.96 -11.99 -24.90
CA GLU A 302 16.26 -12.30 -24.31
C GLU A 302 16.42 -11.74 -22.89
N GLU A 303 16.06 -10.48 -22.66
CA GLU A 303 16.12 -9.85 -21.34
C GLU A 303 15.17 -10.54 -20.36
N THR A 304 13.95 -10.85 -20.81
CA THR A 304 12.95 -11.58 -20.03
C THR A 304 13.47 -12.95 -19.60
N LYS A 305 14.25 -13.63 -20.46
CA LYS A 305 14.88 -14.93 -20.11
C LYS A 305 15.90 -14.84 -18.97
N LYS A 306 16.43 -13.67 -18.65
CA LYS A 306 17.35 -13.47 -17.50
C LYS A 306 16.62 -13.35 -16.16
N ILE A 307 15.29 -13.33 -16.19
CA ILE A 307 14.43 -13.23 -15.01
C ILE A 307 14.16 -14.64 -14.49
N ILE A 308 14.51 -14.86 -13.23
CA ILE A 308 14.54 -16.15 -12.56
C ILE A 308 13.74 -16.02 -11.25
N PRO A 309 12.59 -16.71 -11.14
CA PRO A 309 11.80 -16.83 -9.92
C PRO A 309 12.66 -17.16 -8.69
N GLY A 310 12.40 -16.46 -7.58
CA GLY A 310 13.13 -16.66 -6.32
C GLY A 310 14.52 -16.03 -6.26
N LYS A 311 15.09 -15.57 -7.40
CA LYS A 311 16.36 -14.85 -7.45
C LYS A 311 16.18 -13.36 -7.69
N ASN A 312 15.59 -12.98 -8.81
CA ASN A 312 15.33 -11.60 -9.22
C ASN A 312 13.86 -11.37 -9.62
N LEU A 313 12.97 -12.30 -9.26
CA LEU A 313 11.53 -12.18 -9.37
C LEU A 313 10.87 -12.72 -8.09
N GLY A 314 10.04 -11.91 -7.46
CA GLY A 314 9.30 -12.27 -6.25
C GLY A 314 8.19 -13.29 -6.48
N ALA A 315 7.54 -13.71 -5.41
CA ALA A 315 6.33 -14.53 -5.45
C ALA A 315 5.07 -13.66 -5.63
N ILE A 316 4.02 -14.28 -6.16
CA ILE A 316 2.66 -13.74 -6.23
C ILE A 316 2.00 -13.86 -4.86
N ILE A 317 1.21 -12.87 -4.42
CA ILE A 317 0.71 -12.78 -3.04
C ILE A 317 -0.06 -14.01 -2.53
N SER A 318 -0.75 -14.76 -3.40
CA SER A 318 -1.50 -15.94 -2.99
C SER A 318 -1.61 -16.98 -4.08
N GLN A 319 -1.89 -18.22 -3.68
CA GLN A 319 -2.17 -19.33 -4.59
C GLN A 319 -3.31 -18.99 -5.56
N GLN A 320 -4.40 -18.39 -5.08
CA GLN A 320 -5.53 -18.00 -5.93
C GLN A 320 -5.15 -16.90 -6.93
N ALA A 321 -4.24 -16.00 -6.55
CA ALA A 321 -3.74 -14.98 -7.46
C ALA A 321 -2.81 -15.59 -8.53
N LYS A 322 -1.98 -16.57 -8.16
CA LYS A 322 -1.17 -17.37 -9.09
C LYS A 322 -2.06 -18.07 -10.13
N GLU A 323 -3.05 -18.86 -9.67
CA GLU A 323 -3.97 -19.60 -10.55
C GLU A 323 -4.72 -18.68 -11.51
N ARG A 324 -5.14 -17.50 -11.03
CA ARG A 324 -5.80 -16.49 -11.88
C ARG A 324 -4.85 -15.93 -12.95
N ILE A 325 -3.58 -15.69 -12.63
CA ILE A 325 -2.59 -15.21 -13.59
C ILE A 325 -2.33 -16.27 -14.66
N GLU A 326 -2.10 -17.52 -14.26
CA GLU A 326 -1.90 -18.64 -15.19
C GLU A 326 -3.14 -18.86 -16.08
N GLY A 327 -4.34 -18.67 -15.51
CA GLY A 327 -5.60 -18.67 -16.26
C GLY A 327 -5.66 -17.60 -17.35
N TYR A 328 -5.22 -16.37 -17.08
CA TYR A 328 -5.16 -15.31 -18.10
C TYR A 328 -4.15 -15.63 -19.23
N ILE A 329 -3.03 -16.27 -18.90
CA ILE A 329 -2.04 -16.70 -19.90
C ILE A 329 -2.66 -17.78 -20.81
N ALA A 330 -3.31 -18.78 -20.22
CA ALA A 330 -3.99 -19.84 -20.96
C ALA A 330 -5.14 -19.31 -21.83
N GLU A 331 -5.91 -18.35 -21.32
CA GLU A 331 -6.98 -17.70 -22.08
C GLU A 331 -6.42 -16.94 -23.29
N ALA A 332 -5.33 -16.18 -23.11
CA ALA A 332 -4.70 -15.45 -24.21
C ALA A 332 -4.19 -16.40 -25.31
N GLU A 333 -3.56 -17.51 -24.94
CA GLU A 333 -3.10 -18.55 -25.86
C GLU A 333 -4.29 -19.18 -26.62
N ALA A 334 -5.38 -19.52 -25.93
CA ALA A 334 -6.59 -20.06 -26.54
C ALA A 334 -7.28 -19.07 -27.51
N GLN A 335 -7.13 -17.76 -27.27
CA GLN A 335 -7.62 -16.69 -28.15
C GLN A 335 -6.67 -16.38 -29.33
N GLY A 336 -5.55 -17.11 -29.45
CA GLY A 336 -4.62 -17.00 -30.57
C GLY A 336 -3.41 -16.09 -30.34
N ALA A 337 -3.17 -15.63 -29.10
CA ALA A 337 -1.92 -14.96 -28.76
C ALA A 337 -0.75 -15.94 -28.84
N LYS A 338 0.40 -15.47 -29.33
CA LYS A 338 1.64 -16.28 -29.37
C LYS A 338 2.42 -16.09 -28.07
N ILE A 339 2.70 -17.19 -27.38
CA ILE A 339 3.53 -17.17 -26.17
C ILE A 339 5.00 -17.30 -26.59
N LEU A 340 5.72 -16.17 -26.63
CA LEU A 340 7.13 -16.13 -27.03
C LEU A 340 8.07 -16.59 -25.90
N VAL A 341 7.68 -16.31 -24.66
CA VAL A 341 8.33 -16.79 -23.44
C VAL A 341 7.22 -17.22 -22.50
N ASP A 342 7.29 -18.47 -22.03
CA ASP A 342 6.31 -19.03 -21.11
C ASP A 342 6.90 -19.11 -19.71
N GLY A 343 6.24 -18.44 -18.77
CA GLY A 343 6.58 -18.41 -17.36
C GLY A 343 5.72 -19.35 -16.49
N ARG A 344 4.75 -20.08 -17.06
CA ARG A 344 3.93 -21.02 -16.30
C ARG A 344 4.77 -22.14 -15.68
N ASP A 345 4.24 -22.77 -14.63
CA ASP A 345 4.85 -23.91 -13.93
C ASP A 345 6.24 -23.64 -13.31
N ALA A 346 6.52 -22.38 -12.98
CA ALA A 346 7.76 -22.00 -12.31
C ALA A 346 7.88 -22.66 -10.92
N THR A 347 8.99 -23.35 -10.69
CA THR A 347 9.35 -23.94 -9.40
C THR A 347 10.66 -23.34 -8.88
N VAL A 348 10.73 -23.06 -7.57
CA VAL A 348 11.94 -22.57 -6.90
C VAL A 348 12.43 -23.65 -5.94
N GLU A 349 13.68 -24.09 -6.09
CA GLU A 349 14.28 -25.15 -5.27
C GLU A 349 14.25 -24.78 -3.77
N GLY A 350 13.73 -25.69 -2.95
CA GLY A 350 13.51 -25.50 -1.50
C GLY A 350 12.31 -24.63 -1.14
N LYS A 351 11.53 -24.20 -2.14
CA LYS A 351 10.34 -23.33 -2.03
C LYS A 351 9.24 -23.79 -2.99
N GLU A 352 9.08 -25.11 -3.14
CA GLU A 352 8.20 -25.73 -4.13
C GLU A 352 6.73 -25.39 -3.91
N ASN A 353 6.33 -25.13 -2.66
CA ASN A 353 4.98 -24.69 -2.29
C ASN A 353 4.79 -23.17 -2.39
N GLY A 354 5.81 -22.42 -2.82
CA GLY A 354 5.73 -20.98 -3.02
C GLY A 354 4.90 -20.60 -4.25
N TYR A 355 4.34 -19.39 -4.22
CA TYR A 355 3.39 -18.91 -5.22
C TYR A 355 4.13 -18.21 -6.37
N TYR A 356 4.95 -18.94 -7.11
CA TYR A 356 5.74 -18.38 -8.21
C TYR A 356 5.00 -18.51 -9.55
N VAL A 357 4.99 -17.42 -10.31
CA VAL A 357 4.76 -17.40 -11.75
C VAL A 357 6.04 -16.84 -12.37
N GLY A 358 6.51 -17.50 -13.42
CA GLY A 358 7.71 -17.12 -14.15
C GLY A 358 7.56 -15.88 -15.01
N ARG A 359 8.56 -15.69 -15.85
CA ARG A 359 8.81 -14.54 -16.72
C ARG A 359 7.80 -14.37 -17.85
#